data_AF-A0A957Y763-F1
#
_entry.id   AF-A0A957Y763-F1
#
_cell.length_a   1.000
_cell.length_b   1.000
_cell.length_c   1.000
_cell.angle_alpha   90.00
_cell.angle_beta   90.00
_cell.angle_gamma   90.00
#
_symmetry.space_group_name_H-M   'P 1'
#
loop_
_entity.id
_entity.type
_entity.pdbx_description
1 polymer ?
#
loop_
_entity_poly.entity_id
_entity_poly.type
_entity_poly.pdbx_seq_one_letter_code
_entity_poly.pdbx_strand_id
1 'polypeptide(L)'
;MLEPQGFIRQVHDPVIAHENGTYYIFHTGARIPFICSDDMVTWEFCGRIFDSNPAWTTDINPDLTDIWAPDISFFNDRWHLYYAVSSFGTQNSGIGLATNVTLDPNSPD
;
A
#
# COMPACT_ATOMS: atom_id res chain seq x y z
N MET A 1 3.34 -17.76 21.64
CA MET A 1 2.83 -16.95 20.51
C MET A 1 3.74 -15.75 20.43
N LEU A 2 4.27 -15.43 19.25
CA LEU A 2 5.02 -14.18 19.05
C LEU A 2 3.98 -13.12 18.70
N GLU A 3 3.92 -12.06 19.51
CA GLU A 3 3.00 -10.95 19.29
C GLU A 3 3.68 -9.90 18.39
N PRO A 4 3.00 -9.39 17.36
CA PRO A 4 3.53 -8.31 16.55
C PRO A 4 3.74 -7.04 17.40
N GLN A 5 4.73 -6.24 17.02
CA GLN A 5 5.21 -5.06 17.73
C GLN A 5 5.52 -3.93 16.75
N GLY A 6 5.63 -2.69 17.26
CA GLY A 6 5.97 -1.52 16.45
C GLY A 6 4.77 -0.86 15.78
N PHE A 7 4.89 -0.53 14.50
CA PHE A 7 3.92 0.25 13.72
C PHE A 7 2.72 -0.59 13.24
N ILE A 8 2.06 -1.24 14.20
CA ILE A 8 1.01 -2.25 13.95
C ILE A 8 -0.39 -1.77 14.30
N ARG A 9 -0.53 -0.50 14.70
CA ARG A 9 -1.82 0.14 14.98
C ARG A 9 -2.28 0.89 13.75
N GLN A 10 -3.60 0.93 13.50
CA GLN A 10 -4.21 1.63 12.37
C GLN A 10 -3.81 1.05 10.99
N VAL A 11 -3.47 -0.24 10.95
CA VAL A 11 -3.37 -1.01 9.71
C VAL A 11 -4.77 -1.53 9.39
N HIS A 12 -5.35 -1.08 8.27
CA HIS A 12 -6.71 -1.43 7.84
C HIS A 12 -6.66 -1.99 6.41
N ASP A 13 -7.40 -3.06 6.14
CA ASP A 13 -7.35 -3.80 4.86
C ASP A 13 -5.90 -4.16 4.41
N PRO A 14 -5.12 -4.87 5.23
CA PRO A 14 -3.73 -5.17 4.90
C PRO A 14 -3.59 -6.19 3.77
N VAL A 15 -2.57 -6.00 2.95
CA VAL A 15 -1.97 -7.02 2.09
C VAL A 15 -0.47 -7.09 2.33
N ILE A 16 0.14 -8.26 2.21
CA ILE A 16 1.56 -8.49 2.49
C ILE A 16 2.30 -9.00 1.26
N ALA A 17 3.52 -8.51 1.06
CA ALA A 17 4.49 -9.02 0.10
C ALA A 17 5.85 -9.24 0.79
N HIS A 18 6.73 -10.00 0.14
CA HIS A 18 8.08 -10.25 0.62
C HIS A 18 9.07 -10.18 -0.55
N GLU A 19 10.13 -9.41 -0.37
CA GLU A 19 11.22 -9.26 -1.34
C GLU A 19 12.56 -9.18 -0.61
N ASN A 20 13.54 -9.96 -1.06
CA ASN A 20 14.94 -9.89 -0.61
C ASN A 20 15.18 -9.91 0.92
N GLY A 21 14.30 -10.60 1.68
CA GLY A 21 14.42 -10.74 3.14
C GLY A 21 13.59 -9.73 3.94
N THR A 22 12.92 -8.80 3.27
CA THR A 22 12.04 -7.82 3.91
C THR A 22 10.58 -8.10 3.56
N TYR A 23 9.72 -8.08 4.56
CA TYR A 23 8.27 -8.13 4.44
C TYR A 23 7.72 -6.71 4.36
N TYR A 24 6.73 -6.50 3.51
CA TYR A 24 6.06 -5.23 3.29
C TYR A 24 4.56 -5.43 3.47
N ILE A 25 3.93 -4.65 4.36
CA ILE A 25 2.47 -4.57 4.45
C ILE A 25 2.01 -3.24 3.86
N PHE A 26 1.16 -3.32 2.84
CA PHE A 26 0.45 -2.17 2.27
C PHE A 26 -0.97 -2.17 2.82
N HIS A 27 -1.51 -0.99 3.13
CA HIS A 27 -2.83 -0.91 3.75
C HIS A 27 -3.58 0.37 3.40
N THR A 28 -4.87 0.40 3.72
CA THR A 28 -5.72 1.58 3.57
C THR A 28 -5.15 2.77 4.33
N GLY A 29 -5.10 3.92 3.66
CA GLY A 29 -4.71 5.20 4.23
C GLY A 29 -4.23 6.21 3.19
N ALA A 30 -3.89 7.42 3.63
CA ALA A 30 -3.44 8.49 2.75
C ALA A 30 -2.30 8.04 1.81
N ARG A 31 -2.52 8.08 0.49
CA ARG A 31 -1.50 7.72 -0.51
C ARG A 31 -0.90 6.30 -0.36
N ILE A 32 -1.66 5.37 0.25
CA ILE A 32 -1.26 3.98 0.51
C ILE A 32 0.02 3.89 1.38
N PRO A 33 -0.10 3.99 2.71
CA PRO A 33 1.01 3.72 3.62
C PRO A 33 1.49 2.27 3.54
N PHE A 34 2.77 2.06 3.84
CA PHE A 34 3.32 0.73 4.04
C PHE A 34 4.30 0.67 5.22
N ILE A 35 4.32 -0.50 5.85
CA ILE A 35 5.20 -0.85 6.96
C ILE A 35 6.08 -2.03 6.55
N CYS A 36 7.30 -2.10 7.07
CA CYS A 36 8.23 -3.19 6.78
C CYS A 36 8.67 -3.94 8.03
N SER A 37 9.14 -5.16 7.84
CA SER A 37 9.71 -6.00 8.89
C SER A 37 10.67 -7.02 8.26
N ASP A 38 11.75 -7.35 8.95
CA ASP A 38 12.65 -8.44 8.54
C ASP A 38 12.27 -9.79 9.19
N ASP A 39 11.41 -9.77 10.22
CA ASP A 39 11.11 -10.94 11.06
C ASP A 39 9.60 -11.24 11.21
N MET A 40 8.73 -10.47 10.55
CA MET A 40 7.26 -10.46 10.68
C MET A 40 6.74 -10.15 12.09
N VAL A 41 7.61 -9.77 13.03
CA VAL A 41 7.26 -9.49 14.43
C VAL A 41 7.40 -8.00 14.72
N THR A 42 8.53 -7.40 14.39
CA THR A 42 8.80 -5.97 14.61
C THR A 42 8.57 -5.21 13.31
N TRP A 43 7.60 -4.30 13.32
CA TRP A 43 7.21 -3.53 12.14
C TRP A 43 7.53 -2.05 12.29
N GLU A 44 8.02 -1.42 11.23
CA GLU A 44 8.29 0.02 11.17
C GLU A 44 7.57 0.69 10.00
N PHE A 45 7.29 1.99 10.12
CA PHE A 45 6.73 2.77 9.02
C PHE A 45 7.81 3.05 7.98
N CYS A 46 7.59 2.60 6.74
CA CYS A 46 8.56 2.72 5.67
C CYS A 46 8.22 3.80 4.65
N GLY A 47 6.95 4.14 4.49
CA GLY A 47 6.57 5.21 3.58
C GLY A 47 5.15 5.13 3.07
N ARG A 48 4.95 5.76 1.91
CA ARG A 48 3.69 5.78 1.16
C ARG A 48 4.00 5.52 -0.30
N ILE A 49 3.10 4.85 -1.02
CA ILE A 49 3.29 4.53 -2.44
C ILE A 49 3.31 5.80 -3.30
N PHE A 50 2.48 6.79 -2.97
CA PHE A 50 2.40 8.03 -3.75
C PHE A 50 2.85 9.25 -2.95
N ASP A 51 3.55 10.17 -3.61
CA ASP A 51 3.89 11.48 -3.05
C ASP A 51 2.67 12.41 -2.97
N SER A 52 1.73 12.26 -3.90
CA SER A 52 0.46 12.98 -3.97
C SER A 52 -0.63 12.06 -4.50
N ASN A 53 -1.91 12.39 -4.27
CA ASN A 53 -2.98 11.60 -4.86
C ASN A 53 -2.86 11.60 -6.40
N PRO A 54 -2.98 10.44 -7.08
CA PRO A 54 -2.90 10.40 -8.54
C PRO A 54 -3.96 11.32 -9.16
N ALA A 55 -3.59 12.13 -10.16
CA ALA A 55 -4.45 13.22 -10.64
C ALA A 55 -5.86 12.77 -11.11
N TRP A 56 -5.97 11.57 -11.67
CA TRP A 56 -7.24 11.01 -12.13
C TRP A 56 -8.25 10.76 -11.00
N THR A 57 -7.79 10.63 -9.75
CA THR A 57 -8.67 10.31 -8.63
C THR A 57 -9.62 11.45 -8.27
N THR A 58 -9.25 12.69 -8.60
CA THR A 58 -10.06 13.90 -8.35
C THR A 58 -11.40 13.84 -9.06
N ASP A 59 -11.49 13.18 -10.21
CA ASP A 59 -12.74 13.01 -10.96
C ASP A 59 -13.74 12.07 -10.26
N ILE A 60 -13.25 11.20 -9.37
CA ILE A 60 -14.07 10.25 -8.60
C ILE A 60 -14.38 10.79 -7.22
N ASN A 61 -13.35 11.27 -6.53
CA ASN A 61 -13.44 11.85 -5.20
C ASN A 61 -12.50 13.07 -5.12
N PRO A 62 -13.03 14.30 -5.24
CA PRO A 62 -12.21 15.51 -5.16
C PRO A 62 -11.65 15.75 -3.75
N ASP A 63 -12.26 15.17 -2.73
CA ASP A 63 -11.88 15.29 -1.32
C ASP A 63 -11.17 14.02 -0.81
N LEU A 64 -10.53 13.25 -1.71
CA LEU A 64 -9.91 11.96 -1.38
C LEU A 64 -8.84 12.09 -0.29
N THR A 65 -9.11 11.55 0.89
CA THR A 65 -8.16 11.52 2.00
C THR A 65 -7.32 10.23 2.02
N ASP A 66 -7.97 9.09 1.78
CA ASP A 66 -7.39 7.76 1.87
C ASP A 66 -7.58 7.00 0.56
N ILE A 67 -6.58 6.18 0.21
CA ILE A 67 -6.67 5.19 -0.86
C ILE A 67 -6.80 3.82 -0.20
N TRP A 68 -7.70 2.99 -0.71
CA TRP A 68 -8.24 1.86 0.07
C TRP A 68 -7.85 0.50 -0.50
N ALA A 69 -7.80 -0.48 0.42
CA ALA A 69 -7.76 -1.91 0.17
C ALA A 69 -6.78 -2.31 -0.94
N PRO A 70 -5.48 -2.05 -0.75
CA PRO A 70 -4.48 -2.44 -1.73
C PRO A 70 -4.42 -3.96 -1.88
N ASP A 71 -4.08 -4.42 -3.09
CA ASP A 71 -3.74 -5.82 -3.39
C ASP A 71 -2.42 -5.85 -4.16
N ILE A 72 -1.51 -6.75 -3.79
CA ILE A 72 -0.15 -6.81 -4.34
C ILE A 72 0.18 -8.21 -4.84
N SER A 73 0.72 -8.29 -6.05
CA SER A 73 1.25 -9.54 -6.61
C SER A 73 2.43 -9.28 -7.54
N PHE A 74 3.31 -10.27 -7.65
CA PHE A 74 4.44 -10.23 -8.57
C PHE A 74 4.19 -11.14 -9.77
N PHE A 75 4.22 -10.58 -10.97
CA PHE A 75 4.13 -11.32 -12.23
C PHE A 75 4.72 -10.47 -13.36
N ASN A 76 5.16 -11.11 -14.45
CA ASN A 76 5.78 -10.43 -15.59
C ASN A 76 6.91 -9.46 -15.17
N ASP A 77 7.78 -9.93 -14.28
CA ASP A 77 8.96 -9.22 -13.77
C ASP A 77 8.66 -7.88 -13.08
N ARG A 78 7.43 -7.70 -12.57
CA ARG A 78 7.00 -6.48 -11.88
C ARG A 78 6.05 -6.78 -10.73
N TRP A 79 6.15 -5.95 -9.70
CA TRP A 79 5.13 -5.79 -8.69
C TRP A 79 3.96 -5.02 -9.26
N HIS A 80 2.75 -5.52 -9.02
CA HIS A 80 1.50 -4.92 -9.43
C HIS A 80 0.67 -4.65 -8.18
N LEU A 81 0.50 -3.37 -7.85
CA LEU A 81 -0.26 -2.90 -6.70
C LEU A 81 -1.57 -2.28 -7.17
N TYR A 82 -2.66 -3.02 -7.01
CA TYR A 82 -4.01 -2.53 -7.25
C TYR A 82 -4.53 -1.79 -6.02
N TYR A 83 -5.41 -0.80 -6.22
CA TYR A 83 -5.99 -0.02 -5.13
C TYR A 83 -7.33 0.59 -5.49
N ALA A 84 -8.16 0.89 -4.49
CA ALA A 84 -9.48 1.46 -4.68
C ALA A 84 -9.54 2.96 -4.32
N VAL A 85 -10.30 3.71 -5.11
CA VAL A 85 -10.63 5.12 -4.90
C VAL A 85 -12.15 5.23 -4.81
N SER A 86 -12.66 5.75 -3.68
CA SER A 86 -14.10 5.78 -3.39
C SER A 86 -14.45 6.82 -2.32
N SER A 87 -15.73 6.88 -1.98
CA SER A 87 -16.32 7.61 -0.85
C SER A 87 -17.31 6.69 -0.14
N PHE A 88 -17.31 6.72 1.21
CA PHE A 88 -18.11 5.82 2.02
C PHE A 88 -19.60 5.90 1.66
N GLY A 89 -20.25 4.74 1.53
CA GLY A 89 -21.68 4.65 1.22
C GLY A 89 -22.04 4.93 -0.24
N THR A 90 -21.06 5.07 -1.12
CA THR A 90 -21.28 5.28 -2.56
C THR A 90 -20.76 4.11 -3.40
N GLN A 91 -21.21 4.03 -4.64
CA GLN A 91 -20.68 3.11 -5.67
C GLN A 91 -19.86 3.85 -6.73
N ASN A 92 -19.72 5.18 -6.62
CA ASN A 92 -18.86 5.96 -7.52
C ASN A 92 -17.41 5.66 -7.13
N SER A 93 -16.77 4.75 -7.86
CA SER A 93 -15.47 4.23 -7.47
C SER A 93 -14.64 3.86 -8.69
N GLY A 94 -13.33 3.87 -8.51
CA GLY A 94 -12.36 3.42 -9.51
C GLY A 94 -11.29 2.56 -8.88
N ILE A 95 -10.74 1.65 -9.67
CA ILE A 95 -9.58 0.84 -9.27
C ILE A 95 -8.40 1.31 -10.10
N GLY A 96 -7.31 1.67 -9.43
CA GLY A 96 -6.03 1.99 -10.05
C GLY A 96 -5.05 0.84 -9.98
N LEU A 97 -3.99 0.94 -10.78
CA LEU A 97 -2.84 0.05 -10.77
C LEU A 97 -1.56 0.90 -10.75
N ALA A 98 -0.68 0.60 -9.81
CA ALA A 98 0.71 1.05 -9.82
C ALA A 98 1.62 -0.16 -10.02
N THR A 99 2.72 0.02 -10.74
CA THR A 99 3.69 -1.06 -10.97
C THR A 99 5.09 -0.61 -10.60
N ASN A 100 5.89 -1.50 -10.03
CA ASN A 100 7.31 -1.25 -9.80
C ASN A 100 8.14 -2.51 -10.09
N VAL A 101 9.44 -2.35 -10.29
CA VAL A 101 10.36 -3.49 -10.50
C VAL A 101 10.86 -4.09 -9.18
N THR A 102 10.78 -3.32 -8.08
CA THR A 102 11.18 -3.70 -6.72
C THR A 102 10.30 -3.00 -5.68
N LEU A 103 10.26 -3.52 -4.47
CA LEU A 103 9.63 -2.91 -3.30
C LEU A 103 10.62 -2.12 -2.43
N ASP A 104 11.93 -2.25 -2.65
CA ASP A 104 12.94 -1.52 -1.89
C ASP A 104 12.93 -0.03 -2.25
N PRO A 105 12.55 0.88 -1.33
CA PRO A 105 12.52 2.31 -1.60
C PRO A 105 13.91 2.94 -1.78
N ASN A 106 14.98 2.23 -1.41
CA ASN A 106 16.37 2.66 -1.58
C ASN A 106 17.01 2.11 -2.86
N SER A 107 16.30 1.25 -3.59
CA SER A 107 16.77 0.76 -4.88
C SER A 107 16.87 1.91 -5.89
N PRO A 108 17.92 1.93 -6.73
CA PRO A 108 18.01 2.88 -7.84
C PRO A 108 17.07 2.53 -9.01
N ASP A 109 16.50 1.32 -9.01
CA ASP A 109 15.66 0.76 -10.08
C ASP A 109 14.16 1.02 -9.89
#